data_AF-C0NJC0-F1
#
_entry.id   AF-C0NJC0-F1
#
_cell.length_a   1.000
_cell.length_b   1.000
_cell.length_c   1.000
_cell.angle_alpha   90.00
_cell.angle_beta   90.00
_cell.angle_gamma   90.00
#
_symmetry.space_group_name_H-M   'P 1'
#
loop_
_entity.id
_entity.type
_entity.pdbx_description
1 polymer ?
#
loop_
_entity_poly.entity_id
_entity_poly.type
_entity_poly.pdbx_seq_one_letter_code
_entity_poly.pdbx_strand_id
1 'polypeptide(L)'
;MAIDIPPGKTSTTRVNQNGVLRIPKESAQSLHLYQLRHKVACLQFLCKNLPDIPAPRVLHGDDQPGHSFIAQEFIDEERLSIALPRLSEDQKATITWSIACIIAKLGKCDLILLEVLTQILTLRPTIEAGKIFNGRGRVTVAQFIESLKLEKENISNNVQLFQTLDAEPWVLVHEDFHAGNMLVRDGCLVGIVDWEFSGVYLSILLASF
;
A
#
# COMPACT_ATOMS: atom_id res chain seq x y z
N MET A 1 -24.46 1.21 18.42
CA MET A 1 -23.49 1.26 19.53
C MET A 1 -22.25 1.94 18.97
N ALA A 2 -22.09 3.25 19.18
CA ALA A 2 -20.96 4.01 18.63
C ALA A 2 -19.72 3.71 19.47
N ILE A 3 -18.65 3.26 18.82
CA ILE A 3 -17.37 2.95 19.47
C ILE A 3 -16.47 4.17 19.29
N ASP A 4 -16.07 4.81 20.38
CA ASP A 4 -15.10 5.91 20.38
C ASP A 4 -13.73 5.42 19.87
N ILE A 5 -13.22 6.05 18.81
CA ILE A 5 -11.94 5.69 18.19
C ILE A 5 -10.92 6.78 18.46
N PRO A 6 -9.77 6.44 19.09
CA PRO A 6 -8.73 7.40 19.41
C PRO A 6 -8.18 8.10 18.17
N PRO A 7 -7.71 9.35 18.29
CA PRO A 7 -7.16 10.12 17.17
C PRO A 7 -5.97 9.38 16.51
N GLY A 8 -5.96 9.33 15.18
CA GLY A 8 -4.92 8.66 14.38
C GLY A 8 -5.24 7.25 13.89
N LYS A 9 -6.45 6.73 14.08
CA LYS A 9 -6.87 5.40 13.58
C LYS A 9 -8.18 5.47 12.79
N THR A 10 -8.25 4.77 11.66
CA THR A 10 -9.51 4.49 10.95
C THR A 10 -10.44 3.64 11.81
N SER A 11 -11.73 3.97 11.82
CA SER A 11 -12.76 3.08 12.36
C SER A 11 -12.80 1.81 11.52
N THR A 12 -12.68 0.65 12.17
CA THR A 12 -12.85 -0.65 11.52
C THR A 12 -13.92 -1.39 12.30
N THR A 13 -15.10 -1.58 11.70
CA THR A 13 -16.21 -2.31 12.34
C THR A 13 -16.57 -3.52 11.50
N ARG A 14 -16.70 -4.70 12.12
CA ARG A 14 -17.21 -5.91 11.49
C ARG A 14 -18.71 -5.73 11.22
N VAL A 15 -19.14 -5.79 9.96
CA VAL A 15 -20.55 -5.56 9.58
C VAL A 15 -21.37 -6.85 9.63
N ASN A 16 -20.73 -7.98 9.36
CA ASN A 16 -21.29 -9.34 9.46
C ASN A 16 -20.13 -10.35 9.54
N GLN A 17 -20.43 -11.66 9.54
CA GLN A 17 -19.38 -12.69 9.62
C GLN A 17 -18.32 -12.58 8.51
N ASN A 18 -18.63 -11.91 7.40
CA ASN A 18 -17.82 -11.97 6.17
C ASN A 18 -17.20 -10.62 5.76
N GLY A 19 -17.51 -9.52 6.44
CA GLY A 19 -17.19 -8.17 5.97
C GLY A 19 -16.69 -7.21 7.04
N VAL A 20 -15.72 -6.39 6.66
CA VAL A 20 -15.21 -5.25 7.43
C VAL A 20 -15.59 -3.95 6.72
N LEU A 21 -16.14 -3.02 7.48
CA LEU A 21 -16.36 -1.64 7.05
C LEU A 21 -15.28 -0.74 7.64
N ARG A 22 -14.59 -0.01 6.76
CA ARG A 22 -13.65 1.06 7.14
C ARG A 22 -14.25 2.39 6.74
N ILE A 23 -14.30 3.30 7.71
CA ILE A 23 -14.81 4.66 7.54
C ILE A 23 -13.67 5.63 7.89
N PRO A 24 -13.23 6.48 6.94
CA PRO A 24 -12.35 7.61 7.20
C PRO A 24 -12.84 8.47 8.36
N LYS A 25 -11.92 8.92 9.21
CA LYS A 25 -12.27 9.87 10.27
C LYS A 25 -12.51 11.25 9.67
N GLU A 26 -13.62 11.89 10.04
CA GLU A 26 -14.06 13.20 9.51
C GLU A 26 -13.02 14.32 9.62
N SER A 27 -12.06 14.20 10.54
CA SER A 27 -11.04 15.22 10.80
C SER A 27 -9.90 15.29 9.79
N ALA A 28 -9.79 14.35 8.84
CA ALA A 28 -8.69 14.27 7.87
C ALA A 28 -9.18 13.97 6.44
N GLN A 29 -10.16 14.76 5.98
CA GLN A 29 -10.98 14.47 4.80
C GLN A 29 -10.19 14.27 3.50
N SER A 30 -9.11 15.02 3.24
CA SER A 30 -8.40 14.93 1.96
C SER A 30 -7.47 13.71 1.86
N LEU A 31 -6.60 13.51 2.86
CA LEU A 31 -5.62 12.43 2.84
C LEU A 31 -6.30 11.05 2.94
N HIS A 32 -7.31 10.92 3.81
CA HIS A 32 -8.02 9.65 3.94
C HIS A 32 -8.86 9.30 2.71
N LEU A 33 -9.39 10.28 1.99
CA LEU A 33 -10.14 9.99 0.76
C LEU A 33 -9.20 9.47 -0.33
N TYR A 34 -8.00 10.05 -0.43
CA TYR A 34 -6.96 9.54 -1.32
C TYR A 34 -6.54 8.11 -0.94
N GLN A 35 -6.24 7.86 0.34
CA GLN A 35 -5.89 6.52 0.84
C GLN A 35 -6.99 5.49 0.55
N LEU A 36 -8.26 5.87 0.73
CA LEU A 36 -9.40 4.99 0.44
C LEU A 36 -9.50 4.67 -1.05
N ARG A 37 -9.42 5.67 -1.93
CA ARG A 37 -9.41 5.48 -3.38
C ARG A 37 -8.24 4.61 -3.81
N HIS A 38 -7.06 4.87 -3.26
CA HIS A 38 -5.86 4.10 -3.54
C HIS A 38 -6.05 2.63 -3.15
N LYS A 39 -6.49 2.38 -1.91
CA LYS A 39 -6.76 1.04 -1.40
C LYS A 39 -7.77 0.30 -2.27
N VAL A 40 -8.88 0.93 -2.63
CA VAL A 40 -9.91 0.32 -3.51
C VAL A 40 -9.30 -0.04 -4.86
N ALA A 41 -8.60 0.89 -5.50
CA ALA A 41 -7.99 0.67 -6.81
C ALA A 41 -6.96 -0.47 -6.77
N CYS A 42 -6.09 -0.49 -5.77
CA CYS A 42 -5.09 -1.54 -5.62
C CYS A 42 -5.73 -2.91 -5.35
N LEU A 43 -6.67 -3.01 -4.42
CA LEU A 43 -7.34 -4.29 -4.14
C LEU A 43 -8.11 -4.82 -5.36
N GLN A 44 -8.76 -3.93 -6.14
CA GLN A 44 -9.41 -4.31 -7.40
C GLN A 44 -8.39 -4.78 -8.44
N PHE A 45 -7.24 -4.11 -8.54
CA PHE A 45 -6.15 -4.50 -9.42
C PHE A 45 -5.59 -5.88 -9.06
N LEU A 46 -5.30 -6.13 -7.77
CA LEU A 46 -4.82 -7.42 -7.28
C LEU A 46 -5.83 -8.52 -7.59
N CYS A 47 -7.11 -8.31 -7.27
CA CYS A 47 -8.17 -9.27 -7.52
C CYS A 47 -8.29 -9.65 -9.00
N LYS A 48 -8.12 -8.68 -9.91
CA LYS A 48 -8.24 -8.88 -11.36
C LYS A 48 -6.99 -9.50 -12.00
N ASN A 49 -5.81 -9.04 -11.61
CA ASN A 49 -4.56 -9.30 -12.34
C ASN A 49 -3.60 -10.22 -11.59
N LEU A 50 -3.71 -10.32 -10.27
CA LEU A 50 -2.85 -11.14 -9.41
C LEU A 50 -3.71 -11.92 -8.39
N PRO A 51 -4.66 -12.76 -8.85
CA PRO A 51 -5.64 -13.41 -7.98
C PRO A 51 -5.00 -14.37 -6.95
N ASP A 52 -3.76 -14.78 -7.17
CA ASP A 52 -2.99 -15.61 -6.24
C ASP A 52 -2.44 -14.82 -5.04
N ILE A 53 -2.42 -13.49 -5.11
CA ILE A 53 -1.98 -12.67 -3.98
C ILE A 53 -3.11 -12.63 -2.95
N PRO A 54 -2.88 -13.08 -1.70
CA PRO A 54 -3.92 -13.16 -0.71
C PRO A 54 -4.22 -11.76 -0.16
N ALA A 55 -5.12 -11.02 -0.82
CA ALA A 55 -5.56 -9.70 -0.40
C ALA A 55 -7.09 -9.66 -0.19
N PRO A 56 -7.63 -8.85 0.74
CA PRO A 56 -9.06 -8.72 0.94
C PRO A 56 -9.78 -8.27 -0.34
N ARG A 57 -10.90 -8.91 -0.67
CA ARG A 57 -11.74 -8.46 -1.78
C ARG A 57 -12.53 -7.21 -1.40
N VAL A 58 -12.59 -6.22 -2.29
CA VAL A 58 -13.53 -5.10 -2.14
C VAL A 58 -14.94 -5.61 -2.41
N LEU A 59 -15.84 -5.46 -1.43
CA LEU A 59 -17.25 -5.82 -1.55
C LEU A 59 -18.06 -4.63 -2.06
N HIS A 60 -17.79 -3.45 -1.51
CA HIS A 60 -18.42 -2.19 -1.91
C HIS A 60 -17.56 -1.02 -1.44
N GLY A 61 -17.73 0.16 -2.04
CA GLY A 61 -17.07 1.36 -1.57
C GLY A 61 -17.76 2.58 -2.14
N ASP A 62 -17.71 3.66 -1.37
CA ASP A 62 -18.16 4.98 -1.75
C ASP A 62 -17.02 5.97 -1.46
N ASP A 63 -16.78 6.89 -2.37
CA ASP A 63 -15.77 7.93 -2.27
C ASP A 63 -16.38 9.34 -2.26
N GLN A 64 -17.70 9.45 -2.08
CA GLN A 64 -18.36 10.74 -1.90
C GLN A 64 -17.87 11.42 -0.60
N PRO A 65 -17.41 12.69 -0.67
CA PRO A 65 -17.02 13.43 0.52
C PRO A 65 -18.14 13.44 1.58
N GLY A 66 -17.79 13.11 2.82
CA GLY A 66 -18.74 13.02 3.94
C GLY A 66 -19.47 11.68 4.08
N HIS A 67 -19.45 10.83 3.05
CA HIS A 67 -20.03 9.48 3.08
C HIS A 67 -19.07 8.40 2.62
N SER A 68 -17.77 8.71 2.51
CA SER A 68 -16.78 7.76 2.01
C SER A 68 -16.64 6.55 2.94
N PHE A 69 -16.65 5.36 2.38
CA PHE A 69 -16.37 4.11 3.10
C PHE A 69 -15.85 3.04 2.15
N ILE A 70 -15.21 2.02 2.72
CA ILE A 70 -14.91 0.77 2.00
C ILE A 70 -15.41 -0.40 2.82
N ALA A 71 -16.23 -1.23 2.19
CA ALA A 71 -16.60 -2.55 2.66
C ALA A 71 -15.73 -3.58 1.94
N GLN A 72 -15.01 -4.38 2.70
CA GLN A 72 -14.11 -5.41 2.18
C GLN A 72 -14.31 -6.73 2.92
N GLU A 73 -13.81 -7.81 2.33
CA GLU A 73 -13.78 -9.13 2.95
C GLU A 73 -13.05 -9.08 4.30
N PHE A 74 -13.63 -9.76 5.29
CA PHE A 74 -12.96 -10.03 6.55
C PHE A 74 -12.24 -11.37 6.48
N ILE A 75 -10.91 -11.34 6.62
CA ILE A 75 -10.10 -12.54 6.74
C ILE A 75 -9.95 -12.80 8.26
N ASP A 76 -10.72 -13.76 8.77
CA ASP A 76 -10.87 -14.03 10.21
C ASP A 76 -9.69 -14.83 10.77
N GLU A 77 -8.48 -14.27 10.70
CA GLU A 77 -7.24 -15.00 10.96
C GLU A 77 -6.25 -14.20 11.81
N GLU A 78 -5.27 -14.91 12.37
CA GLU A 78 -4.32 -14.32 13.29
C GLU A 78 -3.22 -13.57 12.54
N ARG A 79 -2.81 -12.42 13.07
CA ARG A 79 -1.64 -11.70 12.56
C ARG A 79 -0.38 -12.53 12.71
N LEU A 80 0.45 -12.58 11.67
CA LEU A 80 1.74 -13.28 11.71
C LEU A 80 2.60 -12.79 12.88
N SER A 81 2.60 -11.49 13.19
CA SER A 81 3.35 -10.94 14.34
C SER A 81 2.95 -11.53 15.69
N ILE A 82 1.71 -12.04 15.82
CA ILE A 82 1.20 -12.69 17.04
C ILE A 82 1.43 -14.20 16.97
N ALA A 83 1.23 -14.80 15.80
CA ALA A 83 1.41 -16.23 15.58
C ALA A 83 2.88 -16.68 15.61
N LEU A 84 3.81 -15.80 15.23
CA LEU A 84 5.23 -16.12 14.98
C LEU A 84 5.91 -16.96 16.08
N PRO A 85 5.71 -16.68 17.39
CA PRO A 85 6.33 -17.47 18.46
C PRO A 85 5.81 -18.91 18.57
N ARG A 86 4.62 -19.21 18.04
CA ARG A 86 3.95 -20.52 18.16
C ARG A 86 4.17 -21.42 16.95
N LEU A 87 4.70 -20.88 15.86
CA LEU A 87 4.93 -21.62 14.62
C LEU A 87 6.15 -22.53 14.74
N SER A 88 6.06 -23.74 14.19
CA SER A 88 7.21 -24.62 13.98
C SER A 88 8.16 -24.06 12.92
N GLU A 89 9.41 -24.55 12.89
CA GLU A 89 10.40 -24.13 11.88
C GLU A 89 9.94 -24.44 10.45
N ASP A 90 9.28 -25.58 10.23
CA ASP A 90 8.73 -25.94 8.91
C ASP A 90 7.62 -24.97 8.45
N GLN A 91 6.77 -24.53 9.39
CA GLN A 91 5.74 -23.53 9.11
C GLN A 91 6.34 -22.16 8.81
N LYS A 92 7.37 -21.74 9.58
CA LYS A 92 8.10 -20.48 9.30
C LYS A 92 8.77 -20.52 7.93
N ALA A 93 9.38 -21.65 7.56
CA ALA A 93 9.97 -21.84 6.23
C ALA A 93 8.90 -21.76 5.12
N THR A 94 7.75 -22.39 5.32
CA THR A 94 6.60 -22.34 4.41
C THR A 94 6.08 -20.91 4.21
N ILE A 95 5.89 -20.15 5.30
CA ILE A 95 5.45 -18.75 5.26
C ILE A 95 6.51 -17.88 4.58
N THR A 96 7.79 -18.07 4.89
CA THR A 96 8.90 -17.31 4.28
C THR A 96 8.95 -17.55 2.77
N TRP A 97 8.78 -18.79 2.33
CA TRP A 97 8.70 -19.13 0.91
C TRP A 97 7.49 -18.47 0.22
N SER A 98 6.32 -18.50 0.86
CA SER A 98 5.12 -17.84 0.36
C SER A 98 5.32 -16.32 0.20
N ILE A 99 5.92 -15.68 1.20
CA ILE A 99 6.29 -14.26 1.15
C ILE A 99 7.22 -13.98 -0.04
N ALA A 100 8.28 -14.77 -0.22
CA ALA A 100 9.21 -14.60 -1.34
C ALA A 100 8.51 -14.74 -2.70
N CYS A 101 7.59 -15.71 -2.84
CA CYS A 101 6.80 -15.89 -4.05
C CYS A 101 5.89 -14.69 -4.33
N ILE A 102 5.26 -14.11 -3.30
CA ILE A 102 4.39 -12.93 -3.43
C ILE A 102 5.21 -11.71 -3.87
N ILE A 103 6.36 -11.45 -3.22
CA ILE A 103 7.25 -10.36 -3.60
C ILE A 103 7.71 -10.52 -5.06
N ALA A 104 8.07 -11.74 -5.47
CA ALA A 104 8.47 -12.02 -6.85
C ALA A 104 7.32 -11.78 -7.86
N LYS A 105 6.06 -12.09 -7.50
CA LYS A 105 4.88 -11.81 -8.35
C LYS A 105 4.61 -10.31 -8.46
N LEU A 106 4.66 -9.60 -7.33
CA LEU A 106 4.52 -8.14 -7.29
C LEU A 106 5.60 -7.43 -8.12
N GLY A 107 6.83 -7.96 -8.13
CA GLY A 107 7.94 -7.47 -8.94
C GLY A 107 7.90 -7.83 -10.43
N LYS A 108 6.99 -8.72 -10.85
CA LYS A 108 6.84 -9.15 -12.26
C LYS A 108 5.56 -8.63 -12.92
N CYS A 109 4.89 -7.66 -12.31
CA CYS A 109 3.66 -7.10 -12.88
C CYS A 109 3.96 -6.40 -14.21
N ASP A 110 3.39 -6.89 -15.30
CA ASP A 110 3.58 -6.30 -16.62
C ASP A 110 3.15 -4.83 -16.66
N LEU A 111 3.95 -4.01 -17.33
CA LEU A 111 3.76 -2.56 -17.47
C LEU A 111 2.33 -2.18 -17.89
N ILE A 112 1.75 -2.95 -18.80
CA ILE A 112 0.39 -2.74 -19.35
C ILE A 112 -0.67 -2.81 -18.25
N LEU A 113 -0.47 -3.67 -17.26
CA LEU A 113 -1.39 -3.79 -16.13
C LEU A 113 -1.24 -2.58 -15.20
N LEU A 114 -0.01 -2.14 -14.98
CA LEU A 114 0.30 -0.99 -14.11
C LEU A 114 -0.15 0.34 -14.72
N GLU A 115 -0.18 0.45 -16.06
CA GLU A 115 -0.82 1.57 -16.77
C GLU A 115 -2.30 1.69 -16.42
N VAL A 116 -3.02 0.57 -16.26
CA VAL A 116 -4.43 0.60 -15.83
C VAL A 116 -4.55 1.11 -14.40
N LEU A 117 -3.67 0.69 -13.49
CA LEU A 117 -3.66 1.20 -12.12
C LEU A 117 -3.35 2.71 -12.08
N THR A 118 -2.34 3.16 -12.82
CA THR A 118 -1.96 4.58 -12.88
C THR A 118 -3.02 5.44 -13.56
N GLN A 119 -3.75 4.91 -14.56
CA GLN A 119 -4.91 5.57 -15.15
C GLN A 119 -6.08 5.70 -14.16
N ILE A 120 -6.37 4.65 -13.38
CA ILE A 120 -7.42 4.69 -12.34
C ILE A 120 -7.04 5.70 -11.25
N LEU A 121 -5.77 5.75 -10.86
CA LEU A 121 -5.31 6.66 -9.83
C LEU A 121 -5.23 8.12 -10.32
N THR A 122 -5.34 8.39 -11.64
CA THR A 122 -5.19 9.71 -12.29
C THR A 122 -3.94 10.50 -11.89
N LEU A 123 -3.04 9.86 -11.16
CA LEU A 123 -1.88 10.44 -10.51
C LEU A 123 -0.72 9.54 -10.87
N ARG A 124 0.25 10.13 -11.56
CA ARG A 124 1.64 9.63 -11.62
C ARG A 124 2.06 9.24 -10.21
N PRO A 125 2.94 8.23 -10.03
CA PRO A 125 3.40 7.81 -8.70
C PRO A 125 3.56 9.05 -7.86
N THR A 126 2.65 9.20 -6.88
CA THR A 126 2.76 10.28 -5.92
C THR A 126 4.11 9.99 -5.32
N ILE A 127 5.08 10.88 -5.53
CA ILE A 127 6.25 10.95 -4.67
C ILE A 127 5.61 11.32 -3.33
N GLU A 128 5.02 10.34 -2.64
CA GLU A 128 4.55 10.50 -1.28
C GLU A 128 5.80 10.73 -0.50
N ALA A 129 6.09 12.03 -0.37
CA ALA A 129 6.99 12.66 0.55
C ALA A 129 8.14 11.72 0.91
N GLY A 130 9.17 11.70 0.04
CA GLY A 130 10.49 11.22 0.41
C GLY A 130 10.73 11.67 1.85
N LYS A 131 10.70 10.66 2.74
CA LYS A 131 10.67 10.75 4.21
C LYS A 131 10.57 12.20 4.68
N ILE A 132 9.38 12.68 5.03
CA ILE A 132 9.26 13.95 5.78
C ILE A 132 10.33 13.88 6.86
N PHE A 133 11.34 14.74 6.69
CA PHE A 133 12.59 14.70 7.42
C PHE A 133 12.26 14.91 8.90
N ASN A 134 12.05 13.81 9.62
CA ASN A 134 12.01 13.80 11.06
C ASN A 134 13.45 13.98 11.54
N GLY A 135 13.88 15.25 11.54
CA GLY A 135 15.13 15.69 12.14
C GLY A 135 16.30 15.76 11.16
N ARG A 136 16.59 16.98 10.68
CA ARG A 136 17.93 17.61 10.65
C ARG A 136 17.82 18.98 9.96
N GLY A 137 18.00 20.06 10.73
CA GLY A 137 18.18 21.43 10.25
C GLY A 137 16.90 22.28 10.13
N ARG A 138 16.94 23.53 10.63
CA ARG A 138 15.88 24.54 10.41
C ARG A 138 15.91 24.98 8.94
N VAL A 139 15.23 24.25 8.05
CA VAL A 139 14.95 24.70 6.68
C VAL A 139 13.52 25.25 6.66
N THR A 140 13.35 26.47 6.17
CA THR A 140 12.00 27.04 5.98
C THR A 140 11.27 26.32 4.87
N VAL A 141 9.93 26.30 4.88
CA VAL A 141 9.14 25.71 3.78
C VAL A 141 9.53 26.32 2.44
N ALA A 142 9.83 27.62 2.39
CA ALA A 142 10.28 28.30 1.17
C ALA A 142 11.63 27.75 0.66
N GLN A 143 12.62 27.59 1.55
CA GLN A 143 13.91 26.99 1.20
C GLN A 143 13.77 25.54 0.75
N PHE A 144 12.87 24.78 1.38
CA PHE A 144 12.57 23.41 0.98
C PHE A 144 11.91 23.34 -0.40
N ILE A 145 10.95 24.23 -0.68
CA ILE A 145 10.34 24.34 -2.02
C ILE A 145 11.39 24.73 -3.06
N GLU A 146 12.32 25.63 -2.74
CA GLU A 146 13.40 26.03 -3.64
C GLU A 146 14.38 24.88 -3.90
N SER A 147 14.75 24.11 -2.86
CA SER A 147 15.60 22.93 -3.04
C SER A 147 14.92 21.87 -3.90
N LEU A 148 13.61 21.65 -3.73
CA LEU A 148 12.83 20.73 -4.57
C LEU A 148 12.76 21.20 -6.04
N LYS A 149 12.68 22.53 -6.28
CA LYS A 149 12.71 23.08 -7.64
C LYS A 149 14.08 22.84 -8.30
N LEU A 150 15.17 23.10 -7.58
CA LEU A 150 16.53 22.85 -8.07
C LEU A 150 16.77 21.36 -8.34
N GLU A 151 16.31 20.48 -7.44
CA GLU A 151 16.41 19.04 -7.63
C GLU A 151 15.59 18.57 -8.85
N LYS A 152 14.38 19.09 -9.02
CA LYS A 152 13.55 18.83 -10.20
C LYS A 152 14.26 19.27 -11.49
N GLU A 153 14.90 20.43 -11.52
CA GLU A 153 15.67 20.89 -12.69
C GLU A 153 16.89 20.01 -12.96
N ASN A 154 17.62 19.63 -11.92
CA ASN A 154 18.78 18.73 -12.05
C ASN A 154 18.39 17.35 -12.61
N ILE A 155 17.28 16.79 -12.11
CA ILE A 155 16.72 15.54 -12.62
C ILE A 155 16.26 15.72 -14.07
N SER A 156 15.54 16.81 -14.37
CA SER A 156 15.01 17.08 -15.72
C SER A 156 16.10 17.23 -16.78
N ASN A 157 17.29 17.71 -16.40
CA ASN A 157 18.42 17.85 -17.32
C ASN A 157 19.22 16.56 -17.50
N ASN A 158 18.98 15.53 -16.68
CA ASN A 158 19.70 14.26 -16.76
C ASN A 158 18.97 13.28 -17.71
N VAL A 159 19.18 13.46 -19.02
CA VAL A 159 18.59 12.60 -20.06
C VAL A 159 18.96 11.12 -19.87
N GLN A 160 20.18 10.82 -19.40
CA GLN A 160 20.63 9.45 -19.14
C GLN A 160 19.87 8.80 -17.98
N LEU A 161 19.49 9.58 -16.96
CA LEU A 161 18.65 9.11 -15.88
C LEU A 161 17.30 8.64 -16.44
N PHE A 162 16.64 9.44 -17.28
CA PHE A 162 15.35 9.03 -17.87
C PHE A 162 15.46 7.78 -18.74
N GLN A 163 16.51 7.66 -19.57
CA GLN A 163 16.73 6.44 -20.37
C GLN A 163 16.94 5.20 -19.50
N THR A 164 17.61 5.36 -18.35
CA THR A 164 17.81 4.26 -17.39
C THR A 164 16.50 3.91 -16.69
N LEU A 165 15.73 4.91 -16.28
CA LEU A 165 14.42 4.73 -15.64
C LEU A 165 13.39 4.09 -16.58
N ASP A 166 13.41 4.44 -17.88
CA ASP A 166 12.51 3.86 -18.89
C ASP A 166 12.82 2.38 -19.19
N ALA A 167 14.05 1.94 -18.91
CA ALA A 167 14.46 0.54 -19.07
C ALA A 167 14.17 -0.33 -17.85
N GLU A 168 13.86 0.26 -16.70
CA GLU A 168 13.63 -0.46 -15.45
C GLU A 168 12.18 -0.99 -15.37
N PRO A 169 11.99 -2.24 -14.91
CA PRO A 169 10.65 -2.76 -14.70
C PRO A 169 9.95 -1.98 -13.59
N TRP A 170 8.68 -1.68 -13.83
CA TRP A 170 7.81 -1.15 -12.80
C TRP A 170 7.34 -2.29 -11.92
N VAL A 171 7.38 -2.08 -10.61
CA VAL A 171 7.04 -3.07 -9.60
C VAL A 171 5.94 -2.53 -8.70
N LEU A 172 4.95 -3.37 -8.40
CA LEU A 172 3.95 -3.04 -7.38
C LEU A 172 4.55 -3.30 -6.00
N VAL A 173 4.42 -2.35 -5.09
CA VAL A 173 4.99 -2.42 -3.75
C VAL A 173 3.89 -2.14 -2.75
N HIS A 174 3.84 -2.92 -1.67
CA HIS A 174 2.86 -2.72 -0.60
C HIS A 174 3.20 -1.53 0.31
N GLU A 175 4.48 -1.14 0.34
CA GLU A 175 5.14 -0.18 1.24
C GLU A 175 5.18 -0.57 2.72
N ASP A 176 4.05 -0.96 3.30
CA ASP A 176 3.99 -1.36 4.72
C ASP A 176 4.06 -2.89 4.89
N PHE A 177 5.06 -3.52 4.26
CA PHE A 177 5.14 -4.98 4.13
C PHE A 177 5.83 -5.64 5.35
N HIS A 178 5.08 -5.80 6.45
CA HIS A 178 5.59 -6.41 7.68
C HIS A 178 4.61 -7.42 8.31
N ALA A 179 5.09 -8.21 9.29
CA ALA A 179 4.33 -9.29 9.89
C ALA A 179 3.01 -8.87 10.59
N GLY A 180 2.83 -7.57 10.90
CA GLY A 180 1.60 -7.05 11.49
C GLY A 180 0.46 -6.90 10.47
N ASN A 181 0.81 -6.82 9.19
CA ASN A 181 -0.11 -6.71 8.05
C ASN A 181 -0.30 -8.06 7.34
N MET A 182 0.24 -9.14 7.88
CA MET A 182 0.11 -10.50 7.36
C MET A 182 -0.79 -11.32 8.26
N LEU A 183 -1.66 -12.15 7.69
CA LEU A 183 -2.59 -13.04 8.38
C LEU A 183 -2.25 -14.50 8.06
N VAL A 184 -2.26 -15.35 9.08
CA VAL A 184 -1.90 -16.77 8.98
C VAL A 184 -2.96 -17.69 9.54
N ARG A 185 -3.11 -18.85 8.90
CA ARG A 185 -3.95 -19.99 9.32
C ARG A 185 -3.15 -21.27 9.14
N ASP A 186 -3.10 -22.13 10.16
CA ASP A 186 -2.47 -23.46 10.08
C ASP A 186 -1.03 -23.45 9.52
N GLY A 187 -0.26 -22.39 9.80
CA GLY A 187 1.11 -22.23 9.29
C GLY A 187 1.21 -21.82 7.83
N CYS A 188 0.11 -21.36 7.22
CA CYS A 188 0.06 -20.81 5.88
C CYS A 188 -0.29 -19.32 5.92
N LEU A 189 0.31 -18.52 5.03
CA LEU A 189 -0.07 -17.12 4.80
C LEU A 189 -1.38 -17.07 4.01
N VAL A 190 -2.41 -16.42 4.57
CA VAL A 190 -3.78 -16.41 4.02
C VAL A 190 -4.32 -15.00 3.78
N GLY A 191 -3.61 -13.96 4.20
CA GLY A 191 -4.00 -12.58 3.95
C GLY A 191 -2.85 -11.60 4.10
N ILE A 192 -2.86 -10.55 3.29
CA ILE A 192 -2.04 -9.35 3.38
C ILE A 192 -3.01 -8.16 3.36
N VAL A 193 -2.97 -7.33 4.39
CA VAL A 193 -3.88 -6.21 4.59
C VAL A 193 -3.14 -4.88 4.55
N ASP A 194 -3.87 -3.77 4.46
CA ASP A 194 -3.31 -2.40 4.45
C ASP A 194 -2.53 -1.96 3.19
N TRP A 195 -3.11 -2.31 2.03
CA TRP A 195 -2.70 -1.82 0.71
C TRP A 195 -2.94 -0.33 0.41
N GLU A 196 -3.24 0.51 1.41
CA GLU A 196 -3.58 1.93 1.16
C GLU A 196 -2.38 2.80 0.81
N PHE A 197 -1.18 2.36 1.20
CA PHE A 197 0.11 2.97 0.84
C PHE A 197 0.82 2.24 -0.28
N SER A 198 0.16 1.25 -0.90
CA SER A 198 0.78 0.56 -2.02
C SER A 198 1.06 1.52 -3.17
N GLY A 199 1.95 1.15 -4.08
CA GLY A 199 2.31 2.01 -5.18
C GLY A 199 3.14 1.29 -6.22
N VAL A 200 3.21 1.89 -7.40
CA VAL A 200 4.06 1.39 -8.48
C VAL A 200 5.35 2.19 -8.48
N TYR A 201 6.46 1.50 -8.30
CA TYR A 201 7.79 2.09 -8.23
C TYR A 201 8.67 1.49 -9.32
N LEU A 202 9.71 2.22 -9.71
CA LEU A 202 10.80 1.64 -10.49
C LEU A 202 11.66 0.80 -9.54
N SER A 203 12.04 -0.41 -9.94
CA SER A 203 12.85 -1.33 -9.11
C SER A 203 14.11 -0.68 -8.54
N ILE A 204 14.78 0.18 -9.31
CA ILE A 204 15.97 0.90 -8.86
C ILE A 204 15.73 1.84 -7.67
N LEU A 205 14.53 2.41 -7.55
CA LEU A 205 14.19 3.28 -6.43
C LEU A 205 14.06 2.48 -5.13
N LEU A 206 13.69 1.21 -5.19
CA LEU A 206 13.61 0.33 -4.01
C LEU A 206 14.98 -0.05 -3.46
N ALA A 207 16.01 -0.09 -4.29
CA ALA A 207 17.38 -0.35 -3.84
C ALA A 207 17.98 0.82 -3.04
N SER A 208 17.31 1.98 -3.02
CA SER A 208 17.78 3.21 -2.38
C SER A 208 17.16 3.49 -1.00
N PHE A 209 16.27 2.62 -0.51
CA PHE A 209 15.59 2.75 0.80
C PHE A 209 16.13 1.79 1.86
#